data_AF-W0ZBD6-F1
#
_entry.id   AF-W0ZBD6-F1
#
_cell.length_a   1.000
_cell.length_b   1.000
_cell.length_c   1.000
_cell.angle_alpha   90.00
_cell.angle_beta   90.00
_cell.angle_gamma   90.00
#
_symmetry.space_group_name_H-M   'P 1'
#
loop_
_entity.id
_entity.type
_entity.pdbx_description
1 polymer ?
#
loop_
_entity_poly.entity_id
_entity_poly.type
_entity_poly.pdbx_seq_one_letter_code
_entity_poly.pdbx_strand_id
1 'polypeptide(L)'
;MQLQFGDEELEHLAYETVSGADGWPAPLLRRYRRVLQMISAATSPADLEALLSLRVLSAPSGVASGATLRIDDEHRLRVSYPRVNSGAVAVIEAVEQD
;
A
#
# COMPACT_ATOMS: atom_id res chain seq x y z
N MET A 1 -6.44 -1.19 10.65
CA MET A 1 -5.45 -0.11 10.45
C MET A 1 -6.05 0.99 9.59
N GLN A 2 -5.72 2.25 9.84
CA GLN A 2 -6.15 3.36 8.99
C GLN A 2 -5.21 3.51 7.79
N LEU A 3 -5.77 3.74 6.61
CA LEU A 3 -5.00 4.09 5.41
C LEU A 3 -4.93 5.61 5.27
N GLN A 4 -3.76 6.11 4.94
CA GLN A 4 -3.52 7.45 4.43
C GLN A 4 -2.90 7.32 3.05
N PHE A 5 -3.19 8.28 2.17
CA PHE A 5 -2.63 8.32 0.83
C PHE A 5 -1.71 9.53 0.72
N GLY A 6 -0.54 9.34 0.10
CA GLY A 6 0.41 10.40 -0.16
C GLY A 6 -0.03 11.33 -1.29
N ASP A 7 -1.01 10.91 -2.09
CA ASP A 7 -1.59 11.65 -3.20
C ASP A 7 -3.10 11.37 -3.30
N GLU A 8 -3.87 12.38 -3.72
CA GLU A 8 -5.32 12.30 -4.00
C GLU A 8 -5.64 11.28 -5.10
N GLU A 9 -4.76 11.09 -6.10
CA GLU A 9 -4.97 10.09 -7.16
C GLU A 9 -5.01 8.67 -6.60
N LEU A 10 -4.10 8.35 -5.66
CA LEU A 10 -4.03 7.03 -5.02
C LEU A 10 -5.26 6.76 -4.15
N GLU A 11 -5.78 7.81 -3.50
CA GLU A 11 -7.03 7.77 -2.74
C GLU A 11 -8.23 7.54 -3.66
N HIS A 12 -8.31 8.29 -4.75
CA HIS A 12 -9.37 8.17 -5.75
C HIS A 12 -9.39 6.75 -6.36
N LEU A 13 -8.23 6.22 -6.74
CA LEU A 13 -8.06 4.84 -7.21
C LEU A 13 -8.53 3.80 -6.18
N ALA A 14 -8.40 4.08 -4.89
CA ALA A 14 -8.80 3.17 -3.82
C ALA A 14 -10.32 3.07 -3.69
N TYR A 15 -11.05 4.18 -3.82
CA TYR A 15 -12.46 4.28 -3.44
C TYR A 15 -13.44 4.40 -4.62
N GLU A 16 -13.02 4.95 -5.75
CA GLU A 16 -13.97 5.24 -6.84
C GLU A 16 -14.24 4.03 -7.74
N THR A 17 -15.51 3.74 -8.01
CA THR A 17 -15.92 2.69 -8.95
C THR A 17 -15.72 3.06 -10.42
N VAL A 18 -15.14 4.21 -10.72
CA VAL A 18 -15.05 4.74 -12.08
C VAL A 18 -14.20 3.80 -12.94
N SER A 19 -14.84 3.33 -14.01
CA SER A 19 -14.21 2.51 -15.03
C SER A 19 -13.24 3.41 -15.80
N GLY A 20 -11.95 3.26 -15.54
CA GLY A 20 -10.90 4.02 -16.22
C GLY A 20 -10.41 5.21 -15.41
N ALA A 21 -9.82 4.96 -14.25
CA ALA A 21 -8.86 5.91 -13.70
C ALA A 21 -7.68 6.03 -14.69
N ASP A 22 -7.32 7.26 -15.02
CA ASP A 22 -6.41 7.60 -16.12
C ASP A 22 -5.20 6.67 -16.21
N GLY A 23 -5.20 5.79 -17.21
CA GLY A 23 -4.06 4.94 -17.56
C GLY A 23 -3.91 3.61 -16.81
N TRP A 24 -4.69 3.32 -15.76
CA TRP A 24 -4.55 2.07 -15.00
C TRP A 24 -5.41 0.93 -15.58
N PRO A 25 -4.80 -0.20 -16.00
CA PRO A 25 -5.56 -1.36 -16.45
C PRO A 25 -6.44 -1.92 -15.32
N ALA A 26 -7.67 -2.33 -15.63
CA ALA A 26 -8.57 -2.95 -14.65
C ALA A 26 -7.95 -4.10 -13.82
N PRO A 27 -7.07 -4.96 -14.38
CA PRO A 27 -6.33 -5.94 -13.59
C PRO A 27 -5.42 -5.32 -12.52
N LEU A 28 -4.68 -4.26 -12.85
CA LEU A 28 -3.79 -3.56 -11.94
C LEU A 28 -4.58 -2.92 -10.80
N LEU A 29 -5.66 -2.20 -11.13
CA LEU A 29 -6.55 -1.56 -10.16
C LEU A 29 -7.16 -2.57 -9.18
N ARG A 30 -7.58 -3.74 -9.66
CA ARG A 30 -8.10 -4.82 -8.79
C ARG A 30 -7.03 -5.34 -7.83
N ARG A 31 -5.80 -5.53 -8.30
CA ARG A 31 -4.70 -5.99 -7.45
C ARG A 31 -4.31 -4.93 -6.41
N TYR A 32 -4.22 -3.67 -6.82
CA TYR A 32 -4.00 -2.53 -5.94
C TYR A 32 -5.01 -2.49 -4.79
N ARG A 33 -6.31 -2.49 -5.09
CA ARG A 33 -7.38 -2.51 -4.07
C ARG A 33 -7.30 -3.71 -3.14
N ARG A 34 -6.93 -4.88 -3.67
CA ARG A 34 -6.76 -6.08 -2.84
C ARG A 34 -5.57 -5.94 -1.88
N VAL A 35 -4.49 -5.30 -2.30
CA VAL A 35 -3.36 -4.98 -1.42
C VAL A 35 -3.80 -3.99 -0.33
N LEU A 36 -4.55 -2.95 -0.68
CA LEU A 36 -5.10 -2.00 0.30
C LEU A 36 -6.02 -2.67 1.34
N GLN A 37 -6.90 -3.58 0.90
CA GLN A 37 -7.77 -4.35 1.80
C GLN A 37 -6.97 -5.22 2.78
N MET A 38 -5.87 -5.82 2.31
CA MET A 38 -4.98 -6.61 3.17
C MET A 38 -4.29 -5.72 4.21
N ILE A 39 -3.82 -4.53 3.81
CA ILE A 39 -3.19 -3.57 4.71
C ILE A 39 -4.21 -3.08 5.74
N SER A 40 -5.42 -2.69 5.33
CA SER A 40 -6.44 -2.19 6.24
C SER A 40 -6.92 -3.23 7.26
N ALA A 41 -6.87 -4.52 6.89
CA ALA A 41 -7.18 -5.64 7.76
C ALA A 41 -6.17 -5.85 8.90
N ALA A 42 -4.93 -5.35 8.78
CA ALA A 42 -3.96 -5.48 9.85
C ALA A 42 -4.39 -4.67 11.08
N THR A 43 -4.20 -5.26 12.25
CA THR A 43 -4.63 -4.70 13.54
C THR A 43 -3.50 -3.97 14.27
N SER A 44 -2.25 -4.26 13.90
CA SER A 44 -1.05 -3.64 14.48
C SER A 44 0.07 -3.52 13.44
N PRO A 45 1.10 -2.68 13.69
CA PRO A 45 2.28 -2.63 12.84
C PRO A 45 3.02 -3.97 12.72
N ALA A 46 3.05 -4.77 13.80
CA ALA A 46 3.68 -6.10 13.77
C ALA A 46 2.89 -7.11 12.92
N ASP A 47 1.55 -7.03 12.98
CA ASP A 47 0.64 -7.82 12.13
C ASP A 47 0.79 -7.42 10.66
N LEU A 48 0.93 -6.12 10.38
CA LEU A 48 1.28 -5.63 9.05
C LEU A 48 2.63 -6.18 8.61
N GLU A 49 3.69 -6.01 9.41
CA GLU A 49 5.03 -6.53 9.10
C GLU A 49 4.97 -8.03 8.79
N ALA A 50 4.20 -8.82 9.55
CA ALA A 50 4.00 -10.25 9.27
C ALA A 50 3.29 -10.49 7.92
N LEU A 51 2.18 -9.79 7.64
CA LEU A 51 1.46 -9.89 6.36
C LEU A 51 2.33 -9.47 5.17
N LEU A 52 3.12 -8.40 5.34
CA LEU A 52 4.00 -7.87 4.31
C LEU A 52 5.24 -8.74 4.13
N SER A 53 5.81 -9.33 5.18
CA SER A 53 7.01 -10.18 5.11
C SER A 53 6.85 -11.37 4.16
N LEU A 54 5.61 -11.82 3.92
CA LEU A 54 5.26 -12.84 2.94
C LEU A 54 5.39 -12.34 1.47
N ARG A 55 5.61 -11.04 1.26
CA ARG A 55 5.63 -10.32 -0.04
C ARG A 55 6.74 -9.26 -0.18
N VAL A 56 7.61 -9.09 0.82
CA VAL A 56 8.62 -8.02 0.87
C VAL A 56 9.75 -8.28 -0.13
N LEU A 57 10.03 -7.27 -0.96
CA LEU A 57 11.19 -7.24 -1.86
C LEU A 57 12.40 -6.53 -1.22
N SER A 58 12.16 -5.63 -0.26
CA SER A 58 13.18 -4.97 0.57
C SER A 58 12.52 -4.17 1.71
N ALA A 59 13.22 -4.03 2.84
CA ALA A 59 12.85 -3.13 3.94
C ALA A 59 13.96 -2.07 4.10
N PRO A 60 13.64 -0.76 4.12
CA PRO A 60 14.65 0.27 4.37
C PRO A 60 15.12 0.20 5.83
N SER A 61 16.43 0.25 6.03
CA SER A 61 17.07 0.35 7.34
C SER A 61 16.89 1.78 7.89
N GLY A 62 15.87 2.02 8.71
CA GLY A 62 15.61 3.35 9.29
C GLY A 62 14.43 3.40 10.28
N VAL A 63 14.20 4.59 10.87
CA VAL A 63 13.19 4.86 11.93
C VAL A 63 11.74 4.81 11.41
N ALA A 64 11.55 4.97 10.09
CA ALA A 64 10.28 4.74 9.43
C ALA A 64 10.27 3.31 8.89
N SER A 65 9.48 2.44 9.52
CA SER A 65 9.22 1.11 8.96
C SER A 65 8.40 1.29 7.67
N GLY A 66 8.90 0.73 6.58
CA GLY A 66 8.27 0.80 5.26
C GLY A 66 8.51 -0.48 4.48
N ALA A 67 7.77 -0.67 3.40
CA ALA A 67 7.89 -1.83 2.53
C ALA A 67 7.51 -1.47 1.10
N THR A 68 8.19 -2.12 0.16
CA THR A 68 7.77 -2.15 -1.24
C THR A 68 7.10 -3.49 -1.52
N LEU A 69 5.85 -3.44 -1.95
CA LEU A 69 5.00 -4.60 -2.20
C LEU A 69 4.77 -4.77 -3.68
N ARG A 70 4.88 -5.99 -4.17
CA ARG A 70 4.55 -6.27 -5.58
C ARG A 70 3.04 -6.23 -5.80
N ILE A 71 2.59 -5.40 -6.74
CA ILE A 71 1.21 -5.43 -7.24
C ILE A 71 1.11 -6.46 -8.36
N ASP A 72 2.00 -6.38 -9.36
CA ASP A 72 2.21 -7.37 -10.41
C ASP A 72 3.67 -7.37 -10.91
N ASP A 73 3.94 -7.97 -12.07
CA ASP A 73 5.30 -8.13 -12.58
C ASP A 73 5.96 -6.80 -12.99
N GLU A 74 5.18 -5.75 -13.23
CA GLU A 74 5.66 -4.44 -13.68
C GLU A 74 5.46 -3.35 -12.63
N HIS A 75 4.57 -3.55 -11.64
CA HIS A 75 4.18 -2.49 -10.70
C HIS A 75 4.44 -2.85 -9.24
N ARG A 76 4.94 -1.87 -8.48
CA ARG A 76 5.24 -1.97 -7.05
C ARG A 76 4.55 -0.86 -6.26
N LEU A 77 4.02 -1.21 -5.10
CA LEU A 77 3.41 -0.29 -4.14
C LEU A 77 4.40 0.04 -3.03
N ARG A 78 4.67 1.33 -2.83
CA ARG A 78 5.46 1.79 -1.69
C ARG A 78 4.55 2.18 -0.54
N VAL A 79 4.81 1.61 0.63
CA VAL A 79 4.02 1.84 1.85
C VAL A 79 4.95 2.17 3.00
N SER A 80 4.65 3.22 3.75
CA SER A 80 5.28 3.50 5.05
C SER A 80 4.26 3.36 6.18
N TYR A 81 4.72 2.95 7.36
CA TYR A 81 3.86 2.77 8.54
C TYR A 81 4.62 3.30 9.75
N PRO A 82 4.57 4.62 9.97
CA PRO A 82 5.31 5.24 11.06
C PRO A 82 4.79 4.70 12.39
N ARG A 83 5.69 4.28 13.29
CA ARG A 83 5.35 3.89 14.66
C ARG A 83 5.04 5.13 15.49
N VAL A 84 3.96 5.84 15.18
CA VAL A 84 3.49 6.96 15.99
C VAL A 84 2.51 6.42 17.04
N ASN A 85 2.72 6.81 18.30
CA ASN A 85 2.07 6.29 19.51
C ASN A 85 0.53 6.42 19.59
N SER A 86 -0.18 6.81 18.52
CA SER A 86 -1.62 7.10 18.57
C SER A 86 -2.49 6.32 17.60
N GLY A 87 -1.94 5.42 16.78
CA GLY A 87 -2.74 4.54 15.92
C GLY A 87 -1.91 3.79 14.88
N ALA A 88 -2.33 2.59 14.49
CA ALA A 88 -1.75 1.89 13.36
C ALA A 88 -2.24 2.55 12.07
N VAL A 89 -1.37 3.37 11.46
CA VAL A 89 -1.60 4.06 10.19
C VAL A 89 -0.60 3.53 9.16
N ALA A 90 -1.09 3.17 7.99
CA ALA A 90 -0.27 2.89 6.81
C ALA A 90 -0.47 4.03 5.80
N VAL A 91 0.63 4.58 5.31
CA VAL A 91 0.68 5.63 4.31
C VAL A 91 1.06 4.99 2.98
N ILE A 92 0.19 5.14 1.98
CA ILE A 92 0.38 4.68 0.62
C ILE A 92 1.11 5.78 -0.14
N GLU A 93 2.39 5.58 -0.44
CA GLU A 93 3.27 6.65 -0.92
C GLU A 93 3.23 6.78 -2.44
N ALA A 94 3.36 5.66 -3.17
CA ALA A 94 3.44 5.66 -4.62
C ALA A 94 3.18 4.28 -5.21
N VAL A 95 2.85 4.24 -6.49
CA VAL A 95 3.00 3.05 -7.34
C VAL A 95 4.02 3.32 -8.42
N GLU A 96 5.06 2.51 -8.44
CA GLU A 96 6.20 2.63 -9.34
C GLU A 96 6.12 1.50 -10.37
N GLN A 97 6.43 1.84 -11.63
CA GLN A 97 6.65 0.87 -12.70
C GLN A 97 8.16 0.57 -12.77
N ASP A 98 8.53 -0.71 -12.89
CA ASP A 98 9.93 -1.15 -13.12
C ASP A 98 10.51 -0.60 -14.44
#